data_AF-A0A1S3H3K6-F1
#
_entry.id   AF-A0A1S3H3K6-F1
#
_cell.length_a   1.000
_cell.length_b   1.000
_cell.length_c   1.000
_cell.angle_alpha   90.00
_cell.angle_beta   90.00
_cell.angle_gamma   90.00
#
_symmetry.space_group_name_H-M   'P 1'
#
loop_
_entity.id
_entity.type
_entity.pdbx_description
1 polymer ?
#
loop_
_entity_poly.entity_id
_entity_poly.type
_entity_poly.pdbx_seq_one_letter_code
_entity_poly.pdbx_strand_id
1 'polypeptide(L)'
;MAEKTSYLCSYKKCNKKEAITRGGCRVEIKSFEPAQTGLKDKDALVKWGDAGDAILHEECWRSLVTQSKAAASHSSTPNTMTQTEVAMVTEAKKTAEYFDSEEKVKSEAKRVAHMLRGSSHCIAFTGAGISTSAGIGDFRGKSGKWTEMDRAKVTGKGAKSKGGFRYSDLRPTYTHEALVKLMKMGILKYVISQNTDGLHRLSGIPRDGISELHGNAFHEKCEDCGTRYERPSASRLAGGVPKACEQCRINHRTGRMCERKGCQGYLMNTIINFGDNLESHVLSKAVEHAEKNDLVLCLGTTLMVSPANSLVEMGKKPVRLVICNRQPTPMDALCYEPDVANGGQVGSRVFGDCDHLMREVMRCILPQDALQEWEDGREDRMEEYNKQREC
;
A
#
# COMPACT_ATOMS: atom_id res chain seq x y z
N MET A 1 16.87 1.02 24.21
CA MET A 1 16.66 2.48 24.09
C MET A 1 16.90 2.86 22.64
N ALA A 2 15.84 3.07 21.85
CA ALA A 2 16.02 3.54 20.48
C ALA A 2 16.56 4.97 20.53
N GLU A 3 17.66 5.25 19.84
CA GLU A 3 18.14 6.63 19.66
C GLU A 3 16.97 7.50 19.23
N LYS A 4 16.76 8.62 19.92
CA LYS A 4 15.79 9.64 19.54
C LYS A 4 16.29 10.28 18.24
N THR A 5 16.04 9.62 17.11
CA THR A 5 16.29 10.22 15.80
C THR A 5 15.36 11.43 15.67
N SER A 6 15.96 12.61 15.66
CA SER A 6 15.28 13.89 15.46
C SER A 6 15.75 14.51 14.15
N TYR A 7 14.81 14.98 13.35
CA TYR A 7 15.04 15.62 12.07
C TYR A 7 14.77 17.12 12.19
N LEU A 8 15.59 17.93 11.52
CA LEU A 8 15.28 19.33 11.32
C LEU A 8 14.29 19.46 10.16
N CYS A 9 13.30 20.33 10.29
CA CYS A 9 12.39 20.64 9.19
C CYS A 9 13.18 21.24 8.01
N SER A 10 13.02 20.67 6.82
CA SER A 10 13.67 21.13 5.59
C SER A 10 13.14 22.49 5.09
N TYR A 11 12.01 22.99 5.62
CA TYR A 11 11.48 24.30 5.21
C TYR A 11 12.26 25.44 5.84
N LYS A 12 12.95 26.27 5.04
CA LYS A 12 13.82 27.36 5.54
C LYS A 12 13.07 28.45 6.31
N LYS A 13 11.77 28.64 6.04
CA LYS A 13 10.90 29.58 6.77
C LYS A 13 10.14 28.92 7.93
N CYS A 14 10.52 27.71 8.34
CA CYS A 14 9.91 27.06 9.51
C CYS A 14 10.22 27.88 10.78
N ASN A 15 9.18 28.21 11.53
CA ASN A 15 9.26 28.95 12.80
C ASN A 15 9.08 28.05 14.03
N LYS A 16 8.92 26.73 13.84
CA LYS A 16 8.80 25.77 14.94
C LYS A 16 10.17 25.54 15.55
N LYS A 17 10.26 25.72 16.87
CA LYS A 17 11.49 25.50 17.66
C LYS A 17 11.79 24.01 17.87
N GLU A 18 10.76 23.18 17.81
CA GLU A 18 10.85 21.75 18.06
C GLU A 18 11.35 21.01 16.81
N ALA A 19 12.23 20.03 17.03
CA ALA A 19 12.66 19.11 16.00
C ALA A 19 11.58 18.06 15.74
N ILE A 20 11.52 17.57 14.50
CA ILE A 20 10.61 16.49 14.11
C ILE A 20 11.16 15.20 14.71
N THR A 21 10.41 14.56 15.60
CA THR A 21 10.80 13.24 16.12
C THR A 21 10.29 12.13 15.21
N ARG A 22 10.92 10.95 15.27
CA ARG A 22 10.44 9.77 14.52
C ARG A 22 8.99 9.39 14.81
N GLY A 23 8.52 9.59 16.04
CA GLY A 23 7.13 9.37 16.46
C GLY A 23 6.23 10.60 16.33
N GLY A 24 6.75 11.72 15.81
CA GLY A 24 6.03 12.96 15.63
C GLY A 24 5.35 13.04 14.25
N CYS A 25 4.37 13.93 14.15
CA CYS A 25 3.71 14.23 12.90
C CYS A 25 4.69 14.83 11.89
N ARG A 26 4.75 14.26 10.69
CA ARG A 26 5.67 14.70 9.63
C ARG A 26 5.20 14.34 8.24
N VAL A 27 5.81 14.99 7.26
CA VAL A 27 5.68 14.66 5.84
C VAL A 27 7.07 14.42 5.28
N GLU A 28 7.24 13.28 4.65
CA GLU A 28 8.44 12.94 3.92
C GLU A 28 8.13 13.03 2.43
N ILE A 29 8.91 13.84 1.71
CA ILE A 29 8.69 14.12 0.29
C ILE A 29 9.92 13.77 -0.53
N LYS A 30 9.71 13.52 -1.83
CA LYS A 30 10.82 13.33 -2.77
C LYS A 30 10.53 13.98 -4.12
N SER A 31 11.46 14.77 -4.62
CA SER A 31 11.41 15.37 -5.95
C SER A 31 12.56 14.85 -6.83
N PHE A 32 12.74 15.45 -8.00
CA PHE A 32 13.91 15.22 -8.86
C PHE A 32 15.22 15.58 -8.12
N GLU A 33 16.36 15.02 -8.55
CA GLU A 33 17.67 15.30 -7.94
C GLU A 33 18.01 16.81 -8.10
N PRO A 34 18.29 17.57 -7.02
CA PRO A 34 18.51 19.02 -7.10
C PRO A 34 19.68 19.43 -8.01
N ALA A 35 20.69 18.57 -8.11
CA ALA A 35 21.82 18.77 -9.04
C ALA A 35 21.38 18.89 -10.51
N GLN A 36 20.20 18.39 -10.86
CA GLN A 36 19.63 18.45 -12.21
C GLN A 36 18.79 19.71 -12.45
N THR A 37 18.45 20.45 -11.39
CA THR A 37 17.56 21.62 -11.47
C THR A 37 18.30 22.95 -11.30
N GLY A 38 19.60 22.90 -10.98
CA GLY A 38 20.41 24.08 -10.66
C GLY A 38 20.14 24.67 -9.26
N LEU A 39 19.20 24.09 -8.49
CA LEU A 39 18.88 24.49 -7.13
C LEU A 39 19.90 23.93 -6.14
N LYS A 40 21.17 24.36 -6.24
CA LYS A 40 22.17 24.12 -5.18
C LYS A 40 22.16 25.32 -4.23
N ASP A 41 21.32 25.20 -3.21
CA ASP A 41 21.28 25.97 -1.96
C ASP A 41 21.93 27.36 -1.92
N LYS A 42 21.13 28.39 -2.26
CA LYS A 42 21.01 29.65 -1.49
C LYS A 42 19.55 30.16 -1.50
N ASP A 43 18.87 30.10 -2.64
CA ASP A 43 17.55 30.75 -2.83
C ASP A 43 16.32 29.85 -2.67
N ALA A 44 16.48 28.52 -2.62
CA ALA A 44 15.36 27.59 -2.49
C ALA A 44 14.71 27.64 -1.09
N LEU A 45 13.38 27.62 -0.99
CA LEU A 45 12.62 27.58 0.27
C LEU A 45 12.75 26.25 1.02
N VAL A 46 13.12 25.18 0.33
CA VAL A 46 13.32 23.83 0.89
C VAL A 46 14.80 23.46 0.82
N LYS A 47 15.33 22.96 1.92
CA LYS A 47 16.63 22.27 1.99
C LYS A 47 16.45 20.84 1.51
N TRP A 48 16.73 20.61 0.23
CA TRP A 48 16.65 19.28 -0.40
C TRP A 48 17.94 18.49 -0.15
N GLY A 49 17.80 17.21 0.16
CA GLY A 49 18.92 16.26 0.12
C GLY A 49 19.39 15.99 -1.31
N ASP A 50 20.58 15.42 -1.47
CA ASP A 50 21.17 15.14 -2.78
C ASP A 50 20.30 14.21 -3.65
N ALA A 51 19.52 13.33 -3.01
CA ALA A 51 18.58 12.43 -3.68
C ALA A 51 17.19 13.06 -3.93
N GLY A 52 17.03 14.36 -3.66
CA GLY A 52 15.77 15.09 -3.79
C GLY A 52 14.79 14.85 -2.66
N ASP A 53 15.22 14.30 -1.54
CA ASP A 53 14.41 14.02 -0.36
C ASP A 53 14.36 15.21 0.61
N ALA A 54 13.26 15.34 1.34
CA ALA A 54 13.10 16.33 2.41
C ALA A 54 12.09 15.85 3.46
N ILE A 55 12.26 16.31 4.70
CA ILE A 55 11.36 16.02 5.82
C ILE A 55 10.83 17.33 6.38
N LEU A 56 9.50 17.45 6.51
CA LEU A 56 8.85 18.68 6.92
C LEU A 56 7.82 18.41 8.02
N HIS A 57 7.58 19.41 8.85
CA HIS A 57 6.32 19.48 9.59
C HIS A 57 5.15 19.54 8.61
N GLU A 58 4.03 18.89 8.94
CA GLU A 58 2.86 18.84 8.06
C GLU A 58 2.34 20.25 7.71
N GLU A 59 2.25 21.16 8.68
CA GLU A 59 1.86 22.54 8.45
C GLU A 59 2.81 23.29 7.51
N CYS A 60 4.13 23.05 7.63
CA CYS A 60 5.11 23.65 6.74
C CYS A 60 4.94 23.14 5.31
N TRP A 61 4.69 21.84 5.14
CA TRP A 61 4.40 21.25 3.84
C TRP A 61 3.10 21.82 3.23
N ARG A 62 2.02 21.89 4.01
CA ARG A 62 0.74 22.49 3.56
C ARG A 62 0.93 23.94 3.13
N SER A 63 1.66 24.74 3.91
CA SER A 63 1.98 26.13 3.59
C SER A 63 2.79 26.24 2.29
N LEU A 64 3.79 25.38 2.11
CA LEU A 64 4.61 25.34 0.89
C LEU A 64 3.78 24.96 -0.35
N VAL A 65 2.88 23.98 -0.24
CA VAL A 65 1.98 23.58 -1.34
C VAL A 65 1.04 24.73 -1.73
N THR A 66 0.52 25.48 -0.76
CA THR A 66 -0.32 26.65 -1.01
C THR A 66 0.46 27.76 -1.71
N GLN A 67 1.68 28.07 -1.25
CA GLN A 67 2.57 29.04 -1.89
C GLN A 67 2.92 28.64 -3.33
N SER A 68 3.19 27.35 -3.56
CA SER A 68 3.47 26.80 -4.89
C SER A 68 2.28 26.96 -5.85
N LYS A 69 1.05 26.69 -5.40
CA LYS A 69 -0.17 26.90 -6.21
C LYS A 69 -0.37 28.37 -6.56
N ALA A 70 -0.18 29.28 -5.59
CA ALA A 70 -0.31 30.72 -5.84
C ALA A 70 0.74 31.20 -6.86
N ALA A 71 2.00 30.79 -6.71
CA ALA A 71 3.10 31.15 -7.62
C ALA A 71 2.93 30.56 -9.04
N ALA A 72 2.27 29.41 -9.19
CA ALA A 72 1.96 28.84 -10.51
C ALA A 72 0.93 29.69 -11.30
N SER A 73 0.10 30.47 -10.61
CA SER A 73 -1.02 31.22 -11.21
C SER A 73 -0.73 32.69 -11.54
N HIS A 74 0.36 33.27 -11.02
CA HIS A 74 0.70 34.68 -11.20
C HIS A 74 2.11 34.85 -11.77
N SER A 75 2.27 35.71 -12.78
CA SER A 75 3.60 36.07 -13.30
C SER A 75 4.36 36.93 -12.28
N SER A 76 5.38 36.33 -11.66
CA SER A 76 6.53 36.98 -10.99
C SER A 76 6.23 38.25 -10.19
N THR A 77 6.01 38.08 -8.88
CA THR A 77 6.26 39.17 -7.91
C THR A 77 7.59 38.92 -7.19
N PRO A 78 8.27 39.94 -6.65
CA PRO A 78 9.66 39.82 -6.17
C PRO A 78 9.89 38.97 -4.90
N ASN A 79 8.90 38.19 -4.46
CA ASN A 79 8.97 37.32 -3.26
C ASN A 79 8.32 35.94 -3.47
N THR A 80 8.00 35.58 -4.72
CA THR A 80 7.37 34.30 -5.07
C THR A 80 8.39 33.21 -5.38
N MET A 81 8.04 31.96 -5.06
CA MET A 81 8.79 30.77 -5.47
C MET A 81 9.17 30.84 -6.95
N THR A 82 10.40 30.46 -7.28
CA THR A 82 10.84 30.32 -8.66
C THR A 82 10.04 29.24 -9.39
N GLN A 83 9.94 29.31 -10.72
CA GLN A 83 9.24 28.29 -11.51
C GLN A 83 9.84 26.88 -11.30
N THR A 84 11.15 26.80 -11.11
CA THR A 84 11.84 25.54 -10.78
C THR A 84 11.39 24.99 -9.42
N GLU A 85 11.25 25.83 -8.39
CA GLU A 85 10.73 25.39 -7.08
C GLU A 85 9.26 24.96 -7.17
N VAL A 86 8.44 25.68 -7.94
CA VAL A 86 7.04 25.30 -8.20
C VAL A 86 6.98 23.92 -8.83
N ALA A 87 7.83 23.64 -9.82
CA ALA A 87 7.93 22.32 -10.45
C ALA A 87 8.38 21.24 -9.46
N MET A 88 9.40 21.51 -8.64
CA MET A 88 9.89 20.56 -7.63
C MET A 88 8.84 20.23 -6.58
N VAL A 89 8.13 21.22 -6.06
CA VAL A 89 7.04 21.02 -5.07
C VAL A 89 5.87 20.30 -5.72
N THR A 90 5.53 20.62 -6.97
CA THR A 90 4.46 19.95 -7.72
C THR A 90 4.77 18.47 -7.91
N GLU A 91 6.01 18.11 -8.23
CA GLU A 91 6.43 16.72 -8.31
C GLU A 91 6.42 16.04 -6.93
N ALA A 92 6.96 16.71 -5.91
CA ALA A 92 7.03 16.19 -4.55
C ALA A 92 5.64 15.88 -3.95
N LYS A 93 4.58 16.56 -4.40
CA LYS A 93 3.19 16.19 -4.03
C LYS A 93 2.80 14.78 -4.44
N LYS A 94 3.33 14.25 -5.54
CA LYS A 94 3.00 12.90 -6.02
C LYS A 94 3.60 11.81 -5.15
N THR A 95 4.68 12.13 -4.42
CA THR A 95 5.44 11.19 -3.60
C THR A 95 5.30 11.46 -2.10
N ALA A 96 4.57 12.50 -1.71
CA ALA A 96 4.42 12.92 -0.32
C ALA A 96 3.80 11.80 0.53
N GLU A 97 4.57 11.33 1.51
CA GLU A 97 4.17 10.36 2.52
C GLU A 97 3.99 11.08 3.85
N TYR A 98 2.82 10.95 4.45
CA TYR A 98 2.43 11.57 5.71
C TYR A 98 2.52 10.53 6.83
N PHE A 99 2.84 11.01 8.02
CA PHE A 99 2.92 10.21 9.24
C PHE A 99 2.24 10.97 10.37
N ASP A 100 1.24 10.35 10.98
CA ASP A 100 0.58 10.82 12.18
C ASP A 100 1.48 10.65 13.41
N SER A 101 1.23 11.42 14.48
CA SER A 101 1.95 11.23 15.74
C SER A 101 1.60 9.90 16.40
N GLU A 102 2.49 9.39 17.25
CA GLU A 102 2.25 8.20 18.04
C GLU A 102 0.94 8.28 18.85
N GLU A 103 0.62 9.44 19.45
CA GLU A 103 -0.64 9.60 20.18
C GLU A 103 -1.86 9.50 19.26
N LYS A 104 -1.78 10.09 18.06
CA LYS A 104 -2.87 10.01 17.08
C LYS A 104 -3.07 8.58 16.57
N VAL A 105 -1.99 7.86 16.25
CA VAL A 105 -2.07 6.45 15.85
C VAL A 105 -2.72 5.60 16.94
N LYS A 106 -2.34 5.78 18.21
CA LYS A 106 -2.95 5.07 19.35
C LYS A 106 -4.43 5.42 19.55
N SER A 107 -4.78 6.70 19.40
CA SER A 107 -6.18 7.15 19.49
C SER A 107 -7.03 6.51 18.38
N GLU A 108 -6.55 6.54 17.14
CA GLU A 108 -7.25 5.93 16.01
C GLU A 108 -7.28 4.40 16.10
N ALA A 109 -6.24 3.75 16.63
CA ALA A 109 -6.26 2.31 16.87
C ALA A 109 -7.37 1.88 17.83
N LYS A 110 -7.64 2.66 18.90
CA LYS A 110 -8.77 2.41 19.80
C LYS A 110 -10.11 2.53 19.07
N ARG A 111 -10.25 3.53 18.20
CA ARG A 111 -11.43 3.71 17.34
C ARG A 111 -11.62 2.52 16.40
N VAL A 112 -10.57 2.13 15.68
CA VAL A 112 -10.58 0.98 14.77
C VAL A 112 -10.95 -0.31 15.51
N ALA A 113 -10.38 -0.55 16.69
CA ALA A 113 -10.71 -1.70 17.52
C ALA A 113 -12.19 -1.70 17.96
N HIS A 114 -12.75 -0.54 18.31
CA HIS A 114 -14.18 -0.41 18.61
C HIS A 114 -15.05 -0.71 17.38
N MET A 115 -14.70 -0.17 16.21
CA MET A 115 -15.41 -0.43 14.95
C MET A 115 -15.38 -1.92 14.58
N LEU A 116 -14.23 -2.57 14.74
CA LEU A 116 -14.04 -3.99 14.46
C LEU A 116 -14.91 -4.88 15.36
N ARG A 117 -14.98 -4.58 16.67
CA ARG A 117 -15.85 -5.30 17.60
C ARG A 117 -17.34 -5.16 17.28
N GLY A 118 -17.73 -4.00 16.75
CA GLY A 118 -19.13 -3.70 16.40
C GLY A 118 -19.52 -4.07 14.98
N SER A 119 -18.60 -4.59 14.17
CA SER A 119 -18.87 -4.98 12.77
C SER A 119 -19.38 -6.41 12.72
N SER A 120 -20.46 -6.64 11.97
CA SER A 120 -20.96 -8.00 11.70
C SER A 120 -20.28 -8.62 10.49
N HIS A 121 -19.87 -7.79 9.53
CA HIS A 121 -19.25 -8.25 8.28
C HIS A 121 -18.11 -7.32 7.85
N CYS A 122 -17.00 -7.38 8.57
CA CYS A 122 -15.79 -6.64 8.22
C CYS A 122 -15.08 -7.31 7.04
N ILE A 123 -14.66 -6.52 6.05
CA ILE A 123 -13.75 -6.95 5.00
C ILE A 123 -12.44 -6.15 5.06
N ALA A 124 -11.35 -6.73 4.56
CA ALA A 124 -10.10 -6.03 4.36
C ALA A 124 -9.86 -5.80 2.87
N PHE A 125 -9.45 -4.60 2.49
CA PHE A 125 -9.06 -4.24 1.15
C PHE A 125 -7.58 -3.83 1.14
N THR A 126 -6.71 -4.66 0.57
CA THR A 126 -5.25 -4.52 0.75
C THR A 126 -4.51 -4.22 -0.55
N GLY A 127 -3.51 -3.33 -0.47
CA GLY A 127 -2.58 -3.04 -1.57
C GLY A 127 -1.11 -3.19 -1.17
N ALA A 128 -0.22 -2.80 -2.08
CA ALA A 128 1.21 -3.12 -1.99
C ALA A 128 1.90 -2.57 -0.73
N GLY A 129 1.32 -1.53 -0.12
CA GLY A 129 1.84 -0.90 1.09
C GLY A 129 2.00 -1.87 2.27
N ILE A 130 1.12 -2.89 2.39
CA ILE A 130 1.21 -3.86 3.51
C ILE A 130 2.40 -4.82 3.38
N SER A 131 3.02 -4.90 2.18
CA SER A 131 4.15 -5.78 1.88
C SER A 131 5.49 -5.04 1.85
N THR A 132 5.49 -3.72 2.08
CA THR A 132 6.71 -2.90 1.98
C THR A 132 7.75 -3.25 3.05
N SER A 133 7.33 -3.59 4.28
CA SER A 133 8.21 -4.05 5.35
C SER A 133 8.77 -5.46 5.13
N ALA A 134 8.20 -6.24 4.19
CA ALA A 134 8.75 -7.52 3.76
C ALA A 134 9.87 -7.37 2.70
N GLY A 135 10.21 -6.14 2.29
CA GLY A 135 11.23 -5.87 1.28
C GLY A 135 10.70 -5.76 -0.16
N ILE A 136 9.38 -5.82 -0.36
CA ILE A 136 8.76 -5.59 -1.67
C ILE A 136 8.60 -4.08 -1.89
N GLY A 137 9.07 -3.56 -3.02
CA GLY A 137 8.78 -2.17 -3.40
C GLY A 137 7.28 -1.97 -3.68
N ASP A 138 6.74 -0.81 -3.34
CA ASP A 138 5.41 -0.42 -3.78
C ASP A 138 5.42 0.12 -5.24
N PHE A 139 4.26 0.61 -5.68
CA PHE A 139 4.09 1.14 -7.02
C PHE A 139 4.21 2.68 -7.10
N ARG A 140 3.81 3.42 -6.06
CA ARG A 140 3.56 4.88 -6.11
C ARG A 140 4.20 5.68 -4.96
N GLY A 141 4.81 5.02 -3.99
CA GLY A 141 5.56 5.68 -2.91
C GLY A 141 6.83 6.36 -3.44
N LYS A 142 7.64 6.92 -2.54
CA LYS A 142 8.87 7.68 -2.88
C LYS A 142 9.89 6.92 -3.72
N SER A 143 9.80 5.59 -3.77
CA SER A 143 10.68 4.75 -4.60
C SER A 143 9.88 3.62 -5.25
N GLY A 144 8.60 3.89 -5.53
CA GLY A 144 7.71 2.94 -6.18
C GLY A 144 7.99 2.82 -7.67
N LYS A 145 7.61 1.68 -8.25
CA LYS A 145 7.91 1.36 -9.66
C LYS A 145 7.46 2.46 -10.64
N TRP A 146 6.24 2.98 -10.50
CA TRP A 146 5.72 4.02 -11.40
C TRP A 146 6.35 5.38 -11.13
N THR A 147 6.63 5.70 -9.86
CA THR A 147 7.37 6.90 -9.46
C THR A 147 8.75 6.95 -10.14
N GLU A 148 9.45 5.83 -10.16
CA GLU A 148 10.76 5.68 -10.82
C GLU A 148 10.68 5.79 -12.34
N MET A 149 9.62 5.26 -12.95
CA MET A 149 9.37 5.41 -14.39
C MET A 149 9.04 6.84 -14.79
N ASP A 150 8.23 7.54 -13.99
CA ASP A 150 7.90 8.95 -14.24
C ASP A 150 9.14 9.83 -14.09
N ARG A 151 9.98 9.59 -13.07
CA ARG A 151 11.30 10.23 -12.95
C ARG A 151 12.17 9.99 -14.17
N ALA A 152 12.22 8.74 -14.67
CA ALA A 152 13.03 8.39 -15.82
C ALA A 152 12.63 9.17 -17.09
N LYS A 153 11.32 9.33 -17.32
CA LYS A 153 10.79 10.13 -18.43
C LYS A 153 11.21 11.60 -18.35
N VAL A 154 11.18 12.18 -17.15
CA VAL A 154 11.53 13.60 -16.93
C VAL A 154 13.03 13.85 -17.00
N THR A 155 13.82 12.95 -16.42
CA THR A 155 15.28 13.16 -16.24
C THR A 155 16.12 12.63 -17.40
N GLY A 156 15.55 11.81 -18.30
CA GLY A 156 16.29 11.06 -19.32
C GLY A 156 17.21 9.97 -18.77
N LYS A 157 17.35 9.84 -17.45
CA LYS A 157 18.07 8.75 -16.80
C LYS A 157 17.19 7.51 -16.72
N GLY A 158 17.77 6.31 -16.84
CA GLY A 158 17.02 5.06 -16.66
C GLY A 158 16.29 4.99 -15.31
N ALA A 159 15.16 4.27 -15.27
CA ALA A 159 14.48 3.99 -14.01
C ALA A 159 15.43 3.21 -13.09
N LYS A 160 15.56 3.63 -11.82
CA LYS A 160 16.40 2.89 -10.88
C LYS A 160 15.56 1.71 -10.44
N SER A 161 15.92 0.53 -10.93
CA SER A 161 15.38 -0.72 -10.40
C SER A 161 15.86 -0.83 -8.96
N LYS A 162 14.95 -0.79 -7.96
CA LYS A 162 15.27 -1.40 -6.68
C LYS A 162 15.68 -2.83 -7.00
N GLY A 163 16.85 -3.26 -6.53
CA GLY A 163 17.35 -4.61 -6.78
C GLY A 163 16.22 -5.64 -6.66
N GLY A 164 16.14 -6.56 -7.61
CA GLY A 164 15.06 -7.54 -7.65
C GLY A 164 14.97 -8.28 -6.32
N PHE A 165 13.75 -8.48 -5.81
CA PHE A 165 13.54 -9.33 -4.65
C PHE A 165 13.41 -10.78 -5.12
N ARG A 166 13.82 -11.72 -4.27
CA ARG A 166 13.51 -13.12 -4.46
C ARG A 166 12.26 -13.44 -3.67
N TYR A 167 11.26 -13.98 -4.34
CA TYR A 167 10.01 -14.42 -3.71
C TYR A 167 10.21 -15.41 -2.55
N SER A 168 11.28 -16.21 -2.59
CA SER A 168 11.69 -17.13 -1.52
C SER A 168 12.04 -16.42 -0.21
N ASP A 169 12.45 -15.16 -0.27
CA ASP A 169 13.01 -14.43 0.87
C ASP A 169 11.92 -13.59 1.57
N LEU A 170 10.75 -13.46 0.94
CA LEU A 170 9.63 -12.67 1.46
C LEU A 170 8.86 -13.44 2.53
N ARG A 171 8.54 -12.75 3.63
CA ARG A 171 7.71 -13.30 4.73
C ARG A 171 6.50 -12.39 5.00
N PRO A 172 5.38 -12.96 5.47
CA PRO A 172 4.23 -12.17 5.89
C PRO A 172 4.62 -11.08 6.89
N THR A 173 4.11 -9.88 6.67
CA THR A 173 4.29 -8.74 7.59
C THR A 173 3.35 -8.88 8.79
N TYR A 174 3.52 -8.04 9.82
CA TYR A 174 2.63 -8.08 10.98
C TYR A 174 1.17 -7.85 10.57
N THR A 175 0.94 -6.98 9.59
CA THR A 175 -0.39 -6.74 9.02
C THR A 175 -1.01 -8.02 8.45
N HIS A 176 -0.25 -8.82 7.70
CA HIS A 176 -0.76 -10.10 7.16
C HIS A 176 -1.14 -11.07 8.29
N GLU A 177 -0.30 -11.20 9.32
CA GLU A 177 -0.57 -12.07 10.46
C GLU A 177 -1.77 -11.59 11.28
N ALA A 178 -1.91 -10.27 11.46
CA ALA A 178 -3.03 -9.67 12.17
C ALA A 178 -4.36 -9.95 11.44
N LEU A 179 -4.39 -9.86 10.10
CA LEU A 179 -5.58 -10.20 9.31
C LEU A 179 -5.98 -11.68 9.49
N VAL A 180 -5.00 -12.59 9.51
CA VAL A 180 -5.24 -14.02 9.79
C VAL A 180 -5.82 -14.21 11.20
N LYS A 181 -5.24 -13.55 12.21
CA LYS A 181 -5.72 -13.64 13.60
C LYS A 181 -7.15 -13.09 13.72
N LEU A 182 -7.45 -11.94 13.11
CA LEU A 182 -8.80 -11.37 13.09
C LEU A 182 -9.82 -12.27 12.38
N MET A 183 -9.40 -12.97 11.33
CA MET A 183 -10.26 -13.94 10.63
C MET A 183 -10.54 -15.17 11.51
N LYS A 184 -9.52 -15.71 12.20
CA LYS A 184 -9.69 -16.81 13.16
C LYS A 184 -10.59 -16.44 14.34
N MET A 185 -10.60 -15.17 14.74
CA MET A 185 -11.50 -14.63 15.75
C MET A 185 -12.92 -14.37 15.23
N GLY A 186 -13.17 -14.58 13.93
CA GLY A 186 -14.45 -14.32 13.29
C GLY A 186 -14.78 -12.82 13.12
N ILE A 187 -13.84 -11.92 13.41
CA ILE A 187 -14.03 -10.46 13.24
C ILE A 187 -13.93 -10.10 11.75
N LEU A 188 -12.87 -10.54 11.09
CA LEU A 188 -12.67 -10.34 9.66
C LEU A 188 -13.34 -11.47 8.87
N LYS A 189 -14.22 -11.14 7.93
CA LYS A 189 -14.96 -12.13 7.13
C LYS A 189 -14.30 -12.45 5.80
N TYR A 190 -13.59 -11.50 5.20
CA TYR A 190 -13.02 -11.67 3.87
C TYR A 190 -11.89 -10.70 3.58
N VAL A 191 -10.96 -11.12 2.72
CA VAL A 191 -9.88 -10.29 2.20
C VAL A 191 -10.07 -10.06 0.69
N ILE A 192 -10.04 -8.82 0.26
CA ILE A 192 -9.98 -8.42 -1.14
C ILE A 192 -8.59 -7.80 -1.34
N SER A 193 -7.75 -8.44 -2.15
CA SER A 193 -6.36 -8.02 -2.32
C SER A 193 -6.06 -7.60 -3.75
N GLN A 194 -5.33 -6.50 -3.89
CA GLN A 194 -4.70 -6.05 -5.12
C GLN A 194 -3.27 -6.60 -5.29
N ASN A 195 -2.73 -7.25 -4.27
CA ASN A 195 -1.36 -7.75 -4.26
C ASN A 195 -1.25 -9.07 -5.00
N THR A 196 -0.12 -9.24 -5.67
CA THR A 196 0.23 -10.46 -6.41
C THR A 196 1.35 -11.25 -5.74
N ASP A 197 1.82 -10.81 -4.58
CA ASP A 197 3.02 -11.32 -3.90
C ASP A 197 2.82 -12.68 -3.20
N GLY A 198 1.58 -13.13 -3.06
CA GLY A 198 1.22 -14.40 -2.41
C GLY A 198 1.38 -14.41 -0.89
N LEU A 199 1.68 -13.29 -0.24
CA LEU A 199 1.95 -13.24 1.20
C LEU A 199 0.71 -13.50 2.07
N HIS A 200 -0.50 -13.16 1.59
CA HIS A 200 -1.75 -13.53 2.27
C HIS A 200 -1.95 -15.04 2.33
N ARG A 201 -1.62 -15.75 1.24
CA ARG A 201 -1.75 -17.21 1.20
C ARG A 201 -0.71 -17.87 2.09
N LEU A 202 0.54 -17.38 2.03
CA LEU A 202 1.61 -17.83 2.92
C LEU A 202 1.32 -17.57 4.41
N SER A 203 0.64 -16.47 4.75
CA SER A 203 0.27 -16.18 6.14
C SER A 203 -0.82 -17.10 6.69
N GLY A 204 -1.48 -17.88 5.83
CA GLY A 204 -2.55 -18.81 6.20
C GLY A 204 -3.96 -18.25 6.02
N ILE A 205 -4.16 -17.19 5.22
CA ILE A 205 -5.52 -16.84 4.77
C ILE A 205 -6.07 -18.00 3.91
N PRO A 206 -7.25 -18.55 4.26
CA PRO A 206 -7.81 -19.69 3.55
C PRO A 206 -8.21 -19.30 2.12
N ARG A 207 -8.18 -20.29 1.21
CA ARG A 207 -8.43 -20.11 -0.23
C ARG A 207 -9.79 -19.47 -0.53
N ASP A 208 -10.79 -19.81 0.26
CA ASP A 208 -12.16 -19.32 0.16
C ASP A 208 -12.41 -18.05 0.97
N GLY A 209 -11.42 -17.55 1.71
CA GLY A 209 -11.50 -16.29 2.47
C GLY A 209 -10.85 -15.08 1.77
N ILE A 210 -10.45 -15.23 0.51
CA ILE A 210 -9.74 -14.17 -0.24
C ILE A 210 -10.10 -14.11 -1.73
N SER A 211 -10.20 -12.88 -2.25
CA SER A 211 -10.19 -12.58 -3.68
C SER A 211 -8.89 -11.83 -4.06
N GLU A 212 -8.02 -12.48 -4.83
CA GLU A 212 -6.77 -11.91 -5.35
C GLU A 212 -7.03 -11.27 -6.72
N LEU A 213 -7.51 -10.03 -6.74
CA LEU A 213 -8.05 -9.37 -7.93
C LEU A 213 -7.04 -9.30 -9.07
N HIS A 214 -5.77 -9.05 -8.77
CA HIS A 214 -4.72 -8.90 -9.77
C HIS A 214 -3.91 -10.19 -10.01
N GLY A 215 -4.42 -11.33 -9.53
CA GLY A 215 -3.74 -12.62 -9.61
C GLY A 215 -2.73 -12.85 -8.50
N ASN A 216 -1.96 -13.92 -8.64
CA ASN A 216 -0.96 -14.33 -7.66
C ASN A 216 0.26 -14.92 -8.38
N ALA A 217 1.46 -14.48 -8.00
CA ALA A 217 2.72 -14.92 -8.59
C ALA A 217 2.91 -16.43 -8.53
N PHE A 218 2.32 -17.11 -7.54
CA PHE A 218 2.43 -18.56 -7.33
C PHE A 218 1.32 -19.35 -8.01
N HIS A 219 0.41 -18.68 -8.73
CA HIS A 219 -0.70 -19.34 -9.42
C HIS A 219 -0.53 -19.32 -10.93
N GLU A 220 -0.86 -20.47 -11.52
CA GLU A 220 -0.98 -20.66 -12.95
C GLU A 220 -2.35 -21.18 -13.33
N LYS A 221 -2.73 -20.95 -14.58
CA LYS A 221 -3.98 -21.43 -15.17
C LYS A 221 -3.71 -21.96 -16.58
N CYS A 222 -4.24 -23.13 -16.90
CA CYS A 222 -4.18 -23.65 -18.27
C CYS A 222 -5.07 -22.81 -19.20
N GLU A 223 -4.53 -22.40 -20.35
CA GLU A 223 -5.26 -21.63 -21.36
C GLU A 223 -6.41 -22.43 -22.02
N ASP A 224 -6.27 -23.76 -22.14
CA ASP A 224 -7.29 -24.61 -22.78
C ASP A 224 -8.38 -25.07 -21.81
N CYS A 225 -7.99 -25.71 -20.71
CA CYS A 225 -8.93 -26.39 -19.81
C CYS A 225 -9.26 -25.60 -18.54
N GLY A 226 -8.63 -24.44 -18.32
CA GLY A 226 -8.86 -23.57 -17.16
C GLY A 226 -8.37 -24.13 -15.82
N THR A 227 -7.78 -25.32 -15.78
CA THR A 227 -7.26 -25.93 -14.55
C THR A 227 -6.21 -25.02 -13.91
N ARG A 228 -6.32 -24.80 -12.60
CA ARG A 228 -5.41 -23.94 -11.83
C ARG A 228 -4.40 -24.77 -11.04
N TYR A 229 -3.18 -24.25 -10.95
CA TYR A 229 -2.09 -24.85 -10.20
C TYR A 229 -1.51 -23.82 -9.24
N GLU A 230 -1.47 -24.14 -7.95
CA GLU A 230 -0.67 -23.42 -6.96
C GLU A 230 0.72 -24.03 -6.95
N ARG A 231 1.75 -23.18 -7.02
CA ARG A 231 3.15 -23.57 -7.17
C ARG A 231 3.95 -23.15 -5.94
N PRO A 232 4.96 -23.93 -5.57
CA PRO A 232 5.89 -23.55 -4.49
C PRO A 232 6.75 -22.32 -4.86
N SER A 233 7.12 -22.22 -6.15
CA SER A 233 7.91 -21.11 -6.68
C SER A 233 7.07 -20.18 -7.54
N ALA A 234 7.37 -18.88 -7.50
CA ALA A 234 6.74 -17.90 -8.36
C ALA A 234 6.86 -18.26 -9.86
N SER A 235 5.79 -17.99 -10.58
CA SER A 235 5.68 -18.13 -12.03
C SER A 235 6.76 -17.32 -12.72
N ARG A 236 7.36 -17.91 -13.74
CA ARG A 236 8.38 -17.26 -14.58
C ARG A 236 7.75 -16.94 -15.92
N LEU A 237 8.13 -15.82 -16.51
CA LEU A 237 7.82 -15.57 -17.93
C LEU A 237 8.81 -16.38 -18.76
N ALA A 238 8.33 -17.21 -19.68
CA ALA A 238 9.21 -17.95 -20.56
C ALA A 238 9.66 -17.08 -21.74
N GLY A 239 10.96 -16.84 -21.86
CA GLY A 239 11.55 -16.33 -23.10
C GLY A 239 11.41 -17.37 -24.21
N GLY A 240 11.07 -16.93 -25.42
CA GLY A 240 11.03 -17.80 -26.61
C GLY A 240 9.72 -18.57 -26.84
N VAL A 241 8.70 -18.42 -26.00
CA VAL A 241 7.36 -18.95 -26.26
C VAL A 241 6.55 -17.94 -27.10
N PRO A 242 5.80 -18.37 -28.14
CA PRO A 242 5.03 -17.46 -28.99
C PRO A 242 4.03 -16.59 -28.20
N LYS A 243 3.91 -15.33 -28.63
CA LYS A 243 3.05 -14.29 -28.03
C LYS A 243 1.57 -14.67 -28.17
N ALA A 244 0.85 -14.74 -27.04
CA ALA A 244 -0.56 -15.19 -27.02
C ALA A 244 -1.58 -14.12 -26.60
N CYS A 245 -1.21 -13.05 -25.87
CA CYS A 245 -2.21 -12.05 -25.44
C CYS A 245 -2.30 -10.88 -26.43
N GLU A 246 -3.49 -10.73 -27.02
CA GLU A 246 -3.82 -9.62 -27.92
C GLU A 246 -4.17 -8.32 -27.16
N GLN A 247 -4.65 -8.41 -25.91
CA GLN A 247 -5.12 -7.27 -25.11
C GLN A 247 -3.98 -6.45 -24.51
N CYS A 248 -3.19 -7.03 -23.59
CA CYS A 248 -2.08 -6.31 -22.95
C CYS A 248 -0.75 -6.43 -23.69
N ARG A 249 -0.71 -7.24 -24.77
CA ARG A 249 0.48 -7.49 -25.61
C ARG A 249 1.65 -8.17 -24.88
N ILE A 250 1.41 -8.73 -23.69
CA ILE A 250 2.40 -9.47 -22.88
C ILE A 250 2.23 -10.98 -23.12
N ASN A 251 3.33 -11.74 -23.14
CA ASN A 251 3.22 -13.20 -23.13
C ASN A 251 2.98 -13.69 -21.70
N HIS A 252 1.82 -14.26 -21.41
CA HIS A 252 1.53 -14.81 -20.08
C HIS A 252 1.99 -16.26 -19.89
N ARG A 253 2.40 -16.96 -20.95
CA ARG A 253 2.82 -18.37 -20.87
C ARG A 253 4.06 -18.49 -20.00
N THR A 254 4.05 -19.48 -19.11
CA THR A 254 5.14 -19.72 -18.17
C THR A 254 6.17 -20.72 -18.67
N GLY A 255 5.92 -21.31 -19.85
CA GLY A 255 6.73 -22.38 -20.44
C GLY A 255 6.38 -23.77 -19.90
N ARG A 256 5.43 -23.88 -18.96
CA ARG A 256 4.91 -25.16 -18.49
C ARG A 256 3.68 -25.60 -19.28
N MET A 257 3.47 -26.90 -19.36
CA MET A 257 2.29 -27.54 -19.96
C MET A 257 1.30 -27.96 -18.88
N CYS A 258 0.03 -28.07 -19.24
CA CYS A 258 -1.00 -28.57 -18.35
C CYS A 258 -0.71 -30.01 -17.89
N GLU A 259 -0.80 -30.27 -16.59
CA GLU A 259 -0.58 -31.60 -16.00
C GLU A 259 -1.83 -32.49 -16.07
N ARG A 260 -2.98 -31.92 -16.42
CA ARG A 260 -4.23 -32.67 -16.57
C ARG A 260 -4.09 -33.63 -17.75
N LYS A 261 -4.25 -34.94 -17.47
CA LYS A 261 -4.22 -36.00 -18.48
C LYS A 261 -5.12 -35.65 -19.67
N GLY A 262 -4.54 -35.67 -20.87
CA GLY A 262 -5.22 -35.38 -22.13
C GLY A 262 -5.30 -33.89 -22.51
N CYS A 263 -4.80 -32.97 -21.68
CA CYS A 263 -4.70 -31.55 -22.02
C CYS A 263 -3.27 -31.22 -22.49
N GLN A 264 -3.15 -30.45 -23.58
CA GLN A 264 -1.88 -29.99 -24.14
C GLN A 264 -1.76 -28.45 -24.12
N GLY A 265 -2.57 -27.79 -23.31
CA GLY A 265 -2.55 -26.33 -23.22
C GLY A 265 -1.36 -25.83 -22.42
N TYR A 266 -0.86 -24.65 -22.78
CA TYR A 266 0.15 -23.98 -21.98
C TYR A 266 -0.43 -23.46 -20.66
N LEU A 267 0.41 -23.43 -19.63
CA LEU A 267 0.11 -22.74 -18.39
C LEU A 267 0.44 -21.25 -18.53
N MET A 268 -0.51 -20.43 -18.10
CA MET A 268 -0.45 -18.98 -18.05
C MET A 268 -0.27 -18.53 -16.61
N ASN A 269 0.56 -17.53 -16.37
CA ASN A 269 0.54 -16.83 -15.08
C ASN A 269 -0.82 -16.10 -14.91
N THR A 270 -1.22 -15.91 -13.66
CA THR A 270 -2.50 -15.26 -13.35
C THR A 270 -2.41 -13.74 -13.16
N ILE A 271 -1.22 -13.16 -13.36
CA ILE A 271 -0.99 -11.73 -13.11
C ILE A 271 -1.77 -10.89 -14.12
N ILE A 272 -2.63 -10.02 -13.60
CA ILE A 272 -3.39 -9.05 -14.38
C ILE A 272 -2.53 -7.81 -14.63
N ASN A 273 -2.41 -7.41 -15.90
CA ASN A 273 -1.75 -6.18 -16.32
C ASN A 273 -2.78 -5.14 -16.76
N PHE A 274 -2.34 -3.89 -16.93
CA PHE A 274 -3.20 -2.86 -17.52
C PHE A 274 -3.68 -3.28 -18.92
N GLY A 275 -5.00 -3.27 -19.10
CA GLY A 275 -5.66 -3.72 -20.33
C GLY A 275 -6.21 -5.16 -20.25
N ASP A 276 -5.80 -5.95 -19.25
CA ASP A 276 -6.39 -7.27 -18.99
C ASP A 276 -7.71 -7.14 -18.23
N ASN A 277 -8.60 -8.10 -18.42
CA ASN A 277 -9.82 -8.22 -17.62
C ASN A 277 -9.53 -8.91 -16.28
N LEU A 278 -10.17 -8.42 -15.20
CA LEU A 278 -10.23 -9.18 -13.95
C LEU A 278 -10.96 -10.51 -14.17
N GLU A 279 -10.53 -11.55 -13.49
CA GLU A 279 -11.19 -12.85 -13.60
C GLU A 279 -12.58 -12.81 -12.95
N SER A 280 -13.62 -13.10 -13.75
CA SER A 280 -15.03 -12.92 -13.35
C SER A 280 -15.38 -13.59 -12.03
N HIS A 281 -15.04 -14.87 -11.83
CA HIS A 281 -15.30 -15.59 -10.57
C HIS A 281 -14.60 -14.97 -9.35
N VAL A 282 -13.42 -14.38 -9.51
CA VAL A 282 -12.70 -13.70 -8.41
C VAL A 282 -13.39 -12.39 -8.06
N LEU A 283 -13.76 -11.62 -9.10
CA LEU A 283 -14.47 -10.36 -8.95
C LEU A 283 -15.88 -10.57 -8.37
N SER A 284 -16.64 -11.55 -8.85
CA SER A 284 -17.99 -11.85 -8.35
C SER A 284 -17.98 -12.18 -6.86
N LYS A 285 -17.03 -12.99 -6.38
CA LYS A 285 -16.86 -13.23 -4.94
C LYS A 285 -16.47 -11.97 -4.18
N ALA A 286 -15.60 -11.14 -4.74
CA ALA A 286 -15.22 -9.88 -4.11
C ALA A 286 -16.42 -8.94 -3.98
N VAL A 287 -17.25 -8.84 -5.03
CA VAL A 287 -18.51 -8.09 -5.04
C VAL A 287 -19.47 -8.63 -4.00
N GLU A 288 -19.67 -9.94 -3.92
CA GLU A 288 -20.56 -10.56 -2.92
C GLU A 288 -20.20 -10.15 -1.48
N HIS A 289 -18.91 -10.19 -1.13
CA HIS A 289 -18.46 -9.78 0.20
C HIS A 289 -18.47 -8.26 0.38
N ALA A 290 -18.21 -7.50 -0.69
CA ALA A 290 -18.26 -6.05 -0.70
C ALA A 290 -19.69 -5.53 -0.47
N GLU A 291 -20.71 -6.09 -1.10
CA GLU A 291 -22.11 -5.66 -0.90
C GLU A 291 -22.62 -5.96 0.52
N LYS A 292 -22.14 -7.05 1.13
CA LYS A 292 -22.54 -7.46 2.49
C LYS A 292 -21.89 -6.63 3.60
N ASN A 293 -20.77 -5.96 3.30
CA ASN A 293 -19.92 -5.40 4.34
C ASN A 293 -20.58 -4.25 5.09
N ASP A 294 -20.23 -4.12 6.38
CA ASP A 294 -20.59 -2.98 7.23
C ASP A 294 -19.36 -2.25 7.78
N LEU A 295 -18.16 -2.67 7.36
CA LEU A 295 -16.88 -2.08 7.66
C LEU A 295 -15.84 -2.54 6.64
N VAL A 296 -15.05 -1.60 6.11
CA VAL A 296 -13.90 -1.89 5.25
C VAL A 296 -12.60 -1.42 5.91
N LEU A 297 -11.62 -2.32 6.04
CA LEU A 297 -10.24 -1.99 6.37
C LEU A 297 -9.40 -1.83 5.10
N CYS A 298 -9.22 -0.60 4.62
CA CYS A 298 -8.32 -0.28 3.52
C CYS A 298 -6.88 -0.10 4.02
N LEU A 299 -6.00 -1.04 3.68
CA LEU A 299 -4.61 -1.08 4.18
C LEU A 299 -3.61 -1.04 3.03
N GLY A 300 -2.70 -0.07 3.06
CA GLY A 300 -1.56 0.00 2.15
C GLY A 300 -1.93 0.17 0.68
N THR A 301 -3.01 0.88 0.39
CA THR A 301 -3.48 1.15 -0.98
C THR A 301 -3.79 2.63 -1.18
N THR A 302 -3.53 3.14 -2.37
CA THR A 302 -3.90 4.50 -2.78
C THR A 302 -5.34 4.58 -3.33
N LEU A 303 -6.01 3.44 -3.51
CA LEU A 303 -7.39 3.35 -4.02
C LEU A 303 -7.60 3.99 -5.41
N MET A 304 -6.56 3.99 -6.25
CA MET A 304 -6.57 4.63 -7.57
C MET A 304 -6.91 3.69 -8.74
N VAL A 305 -6.93 2.37 -8.52
CA VAL A 305 -7.06 1.40 -9.61
C VAL A 305 -8.50 0.89 -9.69
N SER A 306 -9.19 1.26 -10.77
CA SER A 306 -10.51 0.75 -11.11
C SER A 306 -10.41 -0.51 -11.99
N PRO A 307 -11.36 -1.45 -11.89
CA PRO A 307 -12.58 -1.38 -11.07
C PRO A 307 -12.38 -1.81 -9.60
N ALA A 308 -11.17 -2.20 -9.17
CA ALA A 308 -10.95 -2.72 -7.82
C ALA A 308 -11.37 -1.75 -6.70
N ASN A 309 -11.11 -0.44 -6.87
CA ASN A 309 -11.45 0.56 -5.87
C ASN A 309 -12.97 0.76 -5.65
N SER A 310 -13.83 0.44 -6.63
CA SER A 310 -15.28 0.62 -6.45
C SER A 310 -15.88 -0.34 -5.43
N LEU A 311 -15.21 -1.46 -5.15
CA LEU A 311 -15.64 -2.45 -4.16
C LEU A 311 -15.69 -1.87 -2.73
N VAL A 312 -14.89 -0.85 -2.43
CA VAL A 312 -14.82 -0.24 -1.09
C VAL A 312 -16.16 0.43 -0.71
N GLU A 313 -16.91 0.92 -1.69
CA GLU A 313 -18.12 1.71 -1.46
C GLU A 313 -19.42 0.89 -1.59
N MET A 314 -19.36 -0.39 -1.92
CA MET A 314 -20.55 -1.21 -2.22
C MET A 314 -21.36 -1.63 -0.99
N GLY A 315 -20.78 -1.57 0.20
CA GLY A 315 -21.39 -2.05 1.44
C GLY A 315 -22.53 -1.17 1.96
N LYS A 316 -22.94 -1.47 3.19
CA LYS A 316 -23.98 -0.73 3.91
C LYS A 316 -23.62 0.76 4.04
N LYS A 317 -24.65 1.61 4.01
CA LYS A 317 -24.52 3.07 4.18
C LYS A 317 -24.92 3.50 5.60
N PRO A 318 -24.28 4.54 6.18
CA PRO A 318 -23.10 5.23 5.67
C PRO A 318 -21.89 4.30 5.59
N VAL A 319 -20.98 4.56 4.65
CA VAL A 319 -19.79 3.71 4.46
C VAL A 319 -18.88 3.89 5.68
N ARG A 320 -18.66 2.81 6.42
CA ARG A 320 -17.72 2.81 7.56
C ARG A 320 -16.36 2.32 7.07
N LEU A 321 -15.39 3.21 7.09
CA LEU A 321 -14.11 3.01 6.40
C LEU A 321 -12.93 3.31 7.32
N VAL A 322 -11.99 2.38 7.37
CA VAL A 322 -10.67 2.60 7.96
C VAL A 322 -9.67 2.66 6.82
N ILE A 323 -8.91 3.76 6.69
CA ILE A 323 -7.82 3.88 5.73
C ILE A 323 -6.51 4.06 6.48
N CYS A 324 -5.62 3.08 6.35
CA CYS A 324 -4.22 3.19 6.74
C CYS A 324 -3.34 3.17 5.50
N ASN A 325 -2.78 4.32 5.17
CA ASN A 325 -1.88 4.50 4.04
C ASN A 325 -1.02 5.74 4.27
N ARG A 326 0.23 5.74 3.83
CA ARG A 326 1.10 6.92 3.96
C ARG A 326 0.71 8.05 3.02
N GLN A 327 0.14 7.73 1.86
CA GLN A 327 -0.27 8.73 0.87
C GLN A 327 -1.78 9.02 0.98
N PRO A 328 -2.24 10.23 0.61
CA PRO A 328 -3.66 10.52 0.51
C PRO A 328 -4.37 9.58 -0.46
N THR A 329 -5.67 9.38 -0.24
CA THR A 329 -6.53 8.59 -1.13
C THR A 329 -7.76 9.42 -1.56
N PRO A 330 -8.39 9.12 -2.71
CA PRO A 330 -9.62 9.79 -3.12
C PRO A 330 -10.79 9.65 -2.12
N MET A 331 -10.73 8.65 -1.25
CA MET A 331 -11.80 8.30 -0.30
C MET A 331 -11.54 8.79 1.13
N ASP A 332 -10.45 9.55 1.37
CA ASP A 332 -10.08 10.01 2.72
C ASP A 332 -11.22 10.79 3.41
N ALA A 333 -12.01 11.55 2.65
CA ALA A 333 -13.12 12.35 3.18
C ALA A 333 -14.22 11.48 3.85
N LEU A 334 -14.46 10.26 3.34
CA LEU A 334 -15.48 9.35 3.87
C LEU A 334 -15.18 8.92 5.31
N CYS A 335 -13.90 8.87 5.70
CA CYS A 335 -13.50 8.53 7.07
C CYS A 335 -13.94 9.55 8.12
N TYR A 336 -14.18 10.79 7.70
CA TYR A 336 -14.47 11.93 8.58
C TYR A 336 -15.96 12.32 8.61
N GLU A 337 -16.82 11.60 7.88
CA GLU A 337 -18.27 11.87 7.92
C GLU A 337 -18.83 11.69 9.35
N PRO A 338 -19.75 12.55 9.82
CA PRO A 338 -20.28 12.44 11.17
C PRO A 338 -21.06 11.15 11.44
N ASP A 339 -20.77 10.48 12.55
CA ASP A 339 -21.61 9.39 13.05
C ASP A 339 -22.74 9.98 13.90
N VAL A 340 -23.90 10.19 13.26
CA VAL A 340 -25.09 10.78 13.90
C VAL A 340 -25.63 9.91 15.04
N ALA A 341 -25.44 8.59 14.97
CA ALA A 341 -25.99 7.66 15.94
C ALA A 341 -25.14 7.57 17.22
N ASN A 342 -23.81 7.56 17.08
CA ASN A 342 -22.90 7.35 18.21
C ASN A 342 -22.10 8.59 18.62
N GLY A 343 -22.20 9.68 17.84
CA GLY A 343 -21.34 10.84 17.97
C GLY A 343 -19.92 10.56 17.43
N GLY A 344 -19.26 11.60 16.89
CA GLY A 344 -17.94 11.48 16.29
C GLY A 344 -17.98 11.25 14.78
N GLN A 345 -17.12 10.38 14.25
CA GLN A 345 -17.01 10.11 12.81
C GLN A 345 -17.23 8.62 12.50
N VAL A 346 -17.76 8.31 11.31
CA VAL A 346 -18.12 6.94 10.87
C VAL A 346 -16.91 6.08 10.51
N GLY A 347 -15.72 6.67 10.37
CA GLY A 347 -14.50 5.99 9.93
C GLY A 347 -13.24 6.32 10.72
N SER A 348 -12.09 5.98 10.16
CA SER A 348 -10.77 6.32 10.70
C SER A 348 -9.76 6.49 9.57
N ARG A 349 -8.93 7.52 9.64
CA ARG A 349 -7.85 7.78 8.68
C ARG A 349 -6.53 7.94 9.40
N VAL A 350 -5.60 7.02 9.12
CA VAL A 350 -4.27 6.98 9.74
C VAL A 350 -3.18 7.09 8.69
N PHE A 351 -2.48 8.21 8.67
CA PHE A 351 -1.29 8.37 7.84
C PHE A 351 -0.10 7.69 8.53
N GLY A 352 0.42 6.62 7.93
CA GLY A 352 1.55 5.89 8.52
C GLY A 352 1.64 4.44 8.05
N ASP A 353 2.35 3.64 8.85
CA ASP A 353 2.65 2.25 8.55
C ASP A 353 1.52 1.33 9.01
N CYS A 354 1.05 0.46 8.11
CA CYS A 354 0.01 -0.52 8.46
C CYS A 354 0.45 -1.45 9.60
N ASP A 355 1.72 -1.88 9.62
CA ASP A 355 2.24 -2.72 10.71
C ASP A 355 2.18 -2.00 12.07
N HIS A 356 2.40 -0.68 12.10
CA HIS A 356 2.32 0.10 13.34
C HIS A 356 0.88 0.25 13.80
N LEU A 357 -0.04 0.66 12.91
CA LEU A 357 -1.46 0.72 13.25
C LEU A 357 -1.98 -0.64 13.72
N MET A 358 -1.68 -1.72 12.99
CA MET A 358 -2.20 -3.04 13.31
C MET A 358 -1.65 -3.55 14.65
N ARG A 359 -0.41 -3.25 15.03
CA ARG A 359 0.10 -3.54 16.39
C ARG A 359 -0.73 -2.85 17.47
N GLU A 360 -1.01 -1.56 17.31
CA GLU A 360 -1.83 -0.82 18.27
C GLU A 360 -3.29 -1.32 18.29
N VAL A 361 -3.85 -1.70 17.13
CA VAL A 361 -5.19 -2.28 17.03
C VAL A 361 -5.24 -3.64 17.74
N MET A 362 -4.27 -4.51 17.51
CA MET A 362 -4.21 -5.83 18.17
C MET A 362 -4.05 -5.69 19.68
N ARG A 363 -3.25 -4.73 20.18
CA ARG A 363 -3.19 -4.35 21.61
C ARG A 363 -4.54 -3.92 22.17
N CYS A 364 -5.35 -3.26 21.36
CA CYS A 364 -6.67 -2.82 21.77
C CYS A 364 -7.71 -3.94 21.71
N ILE A 365 -7.50 -5.01 20.93
CA ILE A 365 -8.46 -6.10 20.70
C ILE A 365 -8.21 -7.29 21.63
N LEU A 366 -6.96 -7.74 21.72
CA LEU A 366 -6.58 -8.93 22.48
C LEU A 366 -6.31 -8.58 23.95
N PRO A 367 -6.72 -9.44 24.90
CA PRO A 367 -6.17 -9.43 26.25
C PRO A 367 -4.65 -9.52 26.25
N GLN A 368 -3.99 -8.94 27.26
CA GLN A 368 -2.53 -8.78 27.28
C GLN A 368 -1.78 -10.12 27.23
N ASP A 369 -2.28 -11.13 27.93
CA ASP A 369 -1.75 -12.51 27.93
C ASP A 369 -1.91 -13.17 26.55
N ALA A 370 -3.10 -13.08 25.96
CA ALA A 370 -3.37 -13.63 24.63
C ALA A 370 -2.60 -12.90 23.50
N LEU A 371 -2.33 -11.60 23.67
CA LEU A 371 -1.46 -10.85 22.77
C LEU A 371 -0.02 -11.35 22.88
N GLN A 372 0.50 -11.47 24.11
CA GLN A 372 1.86 -11.93 24.36
C GLN A 372 2.07 -13.34 23.78
N GLU A 373 1.18 -14.28 24.08
CA GLU A 373 1.22 -15.64 23.53
C GLU A 373 1.24 -15.64 21.99
N TRP A 374 0.41 -14.80 21.36
CA TRP A 374 0.37 -14.71 19.90
C TRP A 374 1.62 -14.08 19.29
N GLU A 375 2.22 -13.09 19.97
CA GLU A 375 3.48 -12.46 19.54
C GLU A 375 4.69 -13.38 19.75
N ASP A 376 4.71 -14.16 20.85
CA ASP A 376 5.76 -15.13 21.15
C ASP A 376 5.76 -16.29 20.14
N GLY A 377 4.58 -16.77 19.74
CA GLY A 377 4.44 -17.79 18.70
C GLY A 377 4.80 -17.33 17.28
N ARG A 378 5.43 -16.16 17.10
CA ARG A 378 5.84 -15.64 15.79
C ARG A 378 7.06 -16.37 15.23
N GLU A 379 7.98 -16.83 16.08
CA GLU A 379 9.16 -17.59 15.63
C GLU A 379 8.72 -18.89 14.95
N ASP A 380 7.81 -19.65 15.56
CA ASP A 380 7.23 -20.86 14.99
C ASP A 380 6.53 -20.61 13.65
N ARG A 381 5.77 -19.49 13.54
CA ARG A 381 5.15 -19.10 12.27
C ARG A 381 6.19 -18.81 11.19
N MET A 382 7.30 -18.16 11.54
CA MET A 382 8.38 -17.88 10.58
C MET A 382 9.03 -19.17 10.08
N GLU A 383 9.24 -20.17 10.94
CA GLU A 383 9.72 -21.48 10.53
C GLU A 383 8.74 -22.19 9.58
N GLU A 384 7.44 -22.13 9.88
CA GLU A 384 6.42 -22.70 9.02
C GLU A 384 6.38 -22.01 7.64
N TYR A 385 6.51 -20.68 7.60
CA TYR A 385 6.64 -19.96 6.33
C TYR A 385 7.91 -20.33 5.56
N ASN A 386 9.01 -20.64 6.25
CA ASN A 386 10.24 -21.13 5.60
C ASN A 386 9.98 -22.48 4.93
N LYS A 387 9.37 -23.44 5.64
CA LYS A 387 9.05 -24.77 5.11
C LYS A 387 8.17 -24.69 3.86
N GLN A 388 7.13 -23.85 3.90
CA GLN A 388 6.22 -23.63 2.76
C GLN A 388 6.89 -22.99 1.53
N ARG A 389 8.06 -22.37 1.69
CA ARG A 389 8.85 -21.76 0.60
C ARG A 389 9.99 -22.66 0.12
N GLU A 390 10.35 -23.69 0.87
CA GLU A 390 11.42 -24.66 0.55
C GLU A 390 10.89 -25.90 -0.19
N CYS A 391 9.66 -26.31 0.09
CA CYS A 391 8.88 -27.20 -0.77
C CYS A 391 8.51 -26.48 -2.07
#